data_AF-A0A3D2VB15-F1
#
_entry.id   AF-A0A3D2VB15-F1
#
_cell.length_a   1.000
_cell.length_b   1.000
_cell.length_c   1.000
_cell.angle_alpha   90.00
_cell.angle_beta   90.00
_cell.angle_gamma   90.00
#
_symmetry.space_group_name_H-M   'P 1'
#
loop_
_entity.id
_entity.type
_entity.pdbx_description
1 polymer ?
#
loop_
_entity_poly.entity_id
_entity_poly.type
_entity_poly.pdbx_seq_one_letter_code
_entity_poly.pdbx_strand_id
1 'polypeptide(L)'
;MGNFNFNLSPKALQFLGLLVAFWALCTFIKPDETNWLWRLPSLIAGLPLLINTAVDYLMYEWMPISVWDPEIEEYEDKPLFKEITRSISAGLLFLIHLVREVFLGGNKTIVAFTSWDFVSENSWARIPALPWTVVTAGAILLGYKLKGKGLATMTGAALIYIALFGQWEPSMETL
;
A
#
# COMPACT_ATOMS: atom_id res chain seq x y z
N MET A 1 -26.89 1.44 46.11
CA MET A 1 -26.82 2.42 45.01
C MET A 1 -25.35 2.67 44.70
N GLY A 2 -24.78 1.98 43.70
CA GLY A 2 -23.37 2.16 43.34
C GLY A 2 -23.19 3.41 42.51
N ASN A 3 -22.49 4.42 43.03
CA ASN A 3 -22.08 5.59 42.28
C ASN A 3 -20.98 5.19 41.29
N PHE A 4 -21.35 4.97 40.02
CA PHE A 4 -20.40 4.82 38.93
C PHE A 4 -19.75 6.19 38.65
N ASN A 5 -18.60 6.44 39.26
CA ASN A 5 -17.77 7.59 38.95
C ASN A 5 -17.05 7.35 37.61
N PHE A 6 -17.58 7.95 36.53
CA PHE A 6 -16.90 8.00 35.24
C PHE A 6 -15.67 8.91 35.34
N ASN A 7 -14.50 8.33 35.61
CA ASN A 7 -13.22 9.01 35.41
C ASN A 7 -12.91 9.04 33.91
N LEU A 8 -13.55 9.94 33.16
CA LEU A 8 -13.19 10.16 31.75
C LEU A 8 -11.77 10.73 31.68
N SER A 9 -10.89 10.06 30.94
CA SER A 9 -9.59 10.63 30.60
C SER A 9 -9.78 11.94 29.82
N PRO A 10 -8.87 12.92 29.94
CA PRO A 10 -9.01 14.21 29.24
C PRO A 10 -9.11 14.05 27.72
N LYS A 11 -8.52 13.00 27.13
CA LYS A 11 -8.66 12.66 25.71
C LYS A 11 -10.06 12.14 25.35
N ALA A 12 -10.67 11.33 26.23
CA ALA A 12 -12.04 10.86 26.03
C ALA A 12 -13.03 12.03 26.09
N LEU A 13 -12.80 13.01 26.97
CA LEU A 13 -13.62 14.21 27.06
C LEU A 13 -13.51 15.11 25.82
N GLN A 14 -12.29 15.27 25.27
CA GLN A 14 -12.07 15.98 24.00
C GLN A 14 -12.79 15.30 22.83
N PHE A 15 -12.71 13.97 22.76
CA PHE A 15 -13.41 13.19 21.73
C PHE A 15 -14.92 13.34 21.85
N LEU A 16 -15.47 13.27 23.07
CA LEU A 16 -16.90 13.44 23.32
C LEU A 16 -17.37 14.86 22.98
N GLY A 17 -16.56 15.88 23.30
CA GLY A 17 -16.81 17.26 22.89
C GLY A 17 -16.81 17.44 21.37
N LEU A 18 -15.88 16.78 20.66
CA LEU A 18 -15.82 16.81 19.20
C LEU A 18 -17.04 16.13 18.56
N LEU A 19 -17.52 15.05 19.17
CA LEU A 19 -18.71 14.31 18.73
C LEU A 19 -19.99 15.15 18.93
N VAL A 20 -20.10 15.86 20.06
CA VAL A 20 -21.19 16.82 20.31
C VAL A 20 -21.13 17.99 19.31
N ALA A 21 -19.94 18.54 19.04
CA ALA A 21 -19.77 19.60 18.06
C ALA A 21 -20.13 19.15 16.64
N PHE A 22 -19.75 17.94 16.25
CA PHE A 22 -20.14 17.34 14.97
C PHE A 22 -21.66 17.18 14.86
N TRP A 23 -22.29 16.65 15.91
CA TRP A 23 -23.75 16.47 15.93
C TRP A 23 -24.48 17.82 15.86
N ALA A 24 -23.99 18.83 16.56
CA ALA A 24 -24.48 20.20 16.45
C ALA A 24 -24.36 20.72 15.00
N LEU A 25 -23.19 20.60 14.37
CA LEU A 25 -22.99 21.00 12.97
C LEU A 25 -23.97 20.30 12.02
N CYS A 26 -24.25 19.00 12.20
CA CYS A 26 -25.23 18.27 11.39
C CYS A 26 -26.66 18.79 11.55
N THR A 27 -27.03 19.31 12.72
CA THR A 27 -28.37 19.89 12.94
C THR A 27 -28.48 21.35 12.50
N PHE A 28 -27.38 22.10 12.59
CA PHE A 28 -27.33 23.52 12.19
C PHE A 28 -27.22 23.70 10.67
N ILE A 29 -26.47 22.83 9.99
CA ILE A 29 -26.31 22.87 8.54
C ILE A 29 -27.47 22.08 7.91
N LYS A 30 -28.58 22.77 7.66
CA LYS A 30 -29.73 22.17 6.97
C LYS A 30 -29.38 21.85 5.51
N PRO A 31 -29.85 20.69 5.01
CA PRO A 31 -29.76 20.34 3.61
C PRO A 31 -30.66 21.24 2.77
N ASP A 32 -30.10 22.34 2.28
CA ASP A 32 -30.80 23.32 1.44
C ASP A 32 -29.92 23.72 0.25
N GLU A 33 -30.54 23.94 -0.90
CA GLU A 33 -29.83 24.18 -2.16
C GLU A 33 -29.04 25.49 -2.18
N THR A 34 -29.47 26.46 -1.36
CA THR A 34 -28.87 27.80 -1.27
C THR A 34 -27.79 27.92 -0.19
N ASN A 35 -27.67 26.90 0.67
CA ASN A 35 -26.80 26.95 1.83
C ASN A 35 -25.36 26.55 1.45
N TRP A 36 -24.47 27.54 1.37
CA TRP A 36 -23.07 27.38 0.92
C TRP A 36 -22.23 26.41 1.77
N LEU A 37 -22.61 26.16 3.02
CA LEU A 37 -21.93 25.21 3.93
C LEU A 37 -22.38 23.76 3.72
N TRP A 38 -23.54 23.55 3.08
CA TRP A 38 -24.11 22.24 2.82
C TRP A 38 -23.73 21.70 1.44
N ARG A 39 -23.65 22.58 0.43
CA ARG A 39 -23.35 22.22 -0.95
C ARG A 39 -22.12 22.99 -1.43
N LEU A 40 -21.27 22.32 -2.21
CA LEU A 40 -20.14 22.98 -2.86
C LEU A 40 -20.65 24.18 -3.69
N PRO A 41 -20.06 25.38 -3.55
CA PRO A 41 -20.48 26.58 -4.27
C PRO A 41 -20.53 26.34 -5.77
N SER A 42 -21.51 26.95 -6.46
CA SER A 42 -21.63 26.90 -7.92
C SER A 42 -20.37 27.36 -8.66
N LEU A 43 -19.50 28.13 -8.00
CA LEU A 43 -18.18 28.54 -8.49
C LEU A 43 -17.26 27.34 -8.85
N ILE A 44 -17.40 26.20 -8.18
CA ILE A 44 -16.59 24.97 -8.38
C ILE A 44 -17.33 23.97 -9.30
N ALA A 45 -18.54 24.30 -9.77
CA ALA A 45 -19.35 23.40 -10.58
C ALA A 45 -18.73 23.07 -11.96
N GLY A 46 -17.78 23.89 -12.45
CA GLY A 46 -17.01 23.60 -13.66
C GLY A 46 -15.83 22.63 -13.46
N LEU A 47 -15.45 22.35 -12.20
CA LEU A 47 -14.33 21.47 -11.87
C LEU A 47 -14.53 20.02 -12.36
N PRO A 48 -15.71 19.38 -12.16
CA PRO A 48 -15.95 18.04 -12.68
C PRO A 48 -15.82 17.96 -14.20
N LEU A 49 -16.31 18.99 -14.91
CA LEU A 49 -16.22 19.07 -16.36
C LEU A 49 -14.76 19.20 -16.80
N LEU A 50 -13.99 20.10 -16.16
CA LEU A 50 -12.57 20.29 -16.45
C LEU A 50 -11.76 19.02 -16.21
N ILE A 51 -12.01 18.30 -15.11
CA ILE A 51 -11.35 17.02 -14.83
C ILE A 51 -11.70 16.01 -15.92
N ASN A 52 -12.98 15.89 -16.30
CA ASN A 52 -13.38 14.94 -17.32
C ASN A 52 -12.70 15.24 -18.66
N THR A 53 -12.74 16.48 -19.13
CA THR A 53 -12.06 16.88 -20.37
C THR A 53 -10.55 16.67 -20.31
N ALA A 54 -9.92 16.95 -19.16
CA ALA A 54 -8.50 16.71 -18.98
C ALA A 54 -8.14 15.21 -19.03
N VAL A 55 -8.96 14.35 -18.42
CA VAL A 55 -8.77 12.89 -18.45
C VAL A 55 -9.01 12.34 -19.85
N ASP A 56 -10.08 12.76 -20.53
CA ASP A 56 -10.38 12.35 -21.90
C ASP A 56 -9.23 12.74 -22.85
N TYR A 57 -8.77 14.00 -22.77
CA TYR A 57 -7.61 14.46 -23.52
C TYR A 57 -6.36 13.62 -23.21
N LEU A 58 -6.06 13.38 -21.93
CA LEU A 58 -4.89 12.59 -21.53
C LEU A 58 -4.96 11.15 -22.02
N MET A 59 -6.16 10.57 -22.05
CA MET A 59 -6.35 9.15 -22.36
C MET A 59 -6.40 8.87 -23.86
N TYR A 60 -6.96 9.78 -24.65
CA TYR A 60 -7.22 9.53 -26.07
C TYR A 60 -6.42 10.43 -27.02
N GLU A 61 -6.13 11.66 -26.63
CA GLU A 61 -5.49 12.65 -27.53
C GLU A 61 -4.01 12.86 -27.22
N TRP A 62 -3.62 12.76 -25.95
CA TRP A 62 -2.26 12.97 -25.48
C TRP A 62 -1.39 11.75 -25.75
N MET A 63 -1.01 11.58 -27.02
CA MET A 63 -0.04 10.59 -27.50
C MET A 63 -0.47 9.13 -27.25
N PRO A 64 -1.49 8.63 -27.97
CA PRO A 64 -1.77 7.20 -28.00
C PRO A 64 -0.61 6.44 -28.64
N ILE A 65 -0.35 5.23 -28.14
CA ILE A 65 0.66 4.32 -28.67
C ILE A 65 -0.04 3.06 -29.21
N SER A 66 0.34 2.62 -30.40
CA SER A 66 -0.16 1.38 -30.97
C SER A 66 0.61 0.20 -30.38
N VAL A 67 -0.11 -0.66 -29.64
CA VAL A 67 0.46 -1.86 -29.01
C VAL A 67 -0.14 -3.08 -29.69
N TRP A 68 0.71 -4.01 -30.11
CA TRP A 68 0.26 -5.28 -30.67
C TRP A 68 -0.45 -6.09 -29.59
N ASP A 69 -1.69 -6.47 -29.87
CA ASP A 69 -2.46 -7.36 -29.01
C ASP A 69 -2.54 -8.77 -29.63
N PRO A 70 -1.88 -9.77 -29.04
CA PRO A 70 -1.80 -11.12 -29.62
C PRO A 70 -3.14 -11.88 -29.57
N GLU A 71 -4.13 -11.43 -28.79
CA GLU A 71 -5.43 -12.11 -28.67
C GLU A 71 -6.35 -11.79 -29.86
N ILE A 72 -6.29 -10.55 -30.35
CA ILE A 72 -7.06 -10.07 -31.50
C ILE A 72 -6.23 -9.97 -32.79
N GLU A 73 -4.95 -10.30 -32.74
CA GLU A 73 -3.99 -10.24 -33.86
C GLU A 73 -3.96 -8.87 -34.57
N GLU A 74 -4.15 -7.78 -33.81
CA GLU A 74 -4.21 -6.42 -34.34
C GLU A 74 -3.51 -5.41 -33.41
N TYR A 75 -3.16 -4.24 -33.97
CA TYR A 75 -2.63 -3.12 -33.19
C TYR A 75 -3.79 -2.34 -32.55
N GLU A 76 -3.79 -2.26 -31.22
CA GLU A 76 -4.75 -1.46 -30.46
C GLU A 76 -4.08 -0.18 -29.95
N ASP A 77 -4.75 0.96 -30.14
CA ASP A 77 -4.30 2.24 -29.60
C ASP A 77 -4.56 2.30 -28.09
N LYS A 78 -3.47 2.24 -27.31
CA LYS A 78 -3.52 2.32 -25.85
C LYS A 78 -3.01 3.69 -25.37
N PRO A 79 -3.57 4.25 -24.29
CA PRO A 79 -3.08 5.49 -23.71
C PRO A 79 -1.64 5.31 -23.20
N LEU A 80 -0.73 6.21 -23.56
CA LEU A 80 0.64 6.19 -23.02
C LEU A 80 0.64 6.28 -21.48
N PHE A 81 -0.27 7.06 -20.90
CA PHE A 81 -0.41 7.17 -19.45
C PHE A 81 -0.75 5.82 -18.78
N LYS A 82 -1.59 5.00 -19.43
CA LYS A 82 -1.93 3.64 -18.95
C LYS A 82 -0.69 2.75 -18.97
N GLU A 83 0.12 2.82 -20.02
CA GLU A 83 1.32 1.98 -20.13
C GLU A 83 2.43 2.42 -19.16
N ILE A 84 2.57 3.72 -18.91
CA ILE A 84 3.49 4.22 -17.88
C ILE A 84 3.06 3.72 -16.49
N THR A 85 1.80 3.87 -16.13
CA THR A 85 1.32 3.40 -14.82
C THR A 85 1.42 1.88 -14.68
N ARG A 86 1.19 1.14 -15.77
CA ARG A 86 1.41 -0.31 -15.83
C ARG A 86 2.88 -0.68 -15.66
N SER A 87 3.79 0.02 -16.32
CA SER A 87 5.24 -0.23 -16.20
C SER A 87 5.78 0.12 -14.81
N ILE A 88 5.28 1.20 -14.18
CA ILE A 88 5.58 1.53 -12.79
C ILE A 88 5.07 0.41 -11.86
N SER A 89 3.85 -0.07 -12.09
CA SER A 89 3.27 -1.17 -11.31
C SER A 89 4.09 -2.46 -11.47
N ALA A 90 4.49 -2.79 -12.70
CA ALA A 90 5.36 -3.92 -12.99
C ALA A 90 6.74 -3.77 -12.34
N GLY A 91 7.31 -2.56 -12.33
CA GLY A 91 8.56 -2.25 -11.65
C GLY A 91 8.46 -2.43 -10.13
N LEU A 92 7.35 -1.98 -9.52
CA LEU A 92 7.10 -2.20 -8.10
C LEU A 92 6.92 -3.69 -7.78
N LEU A 93 6.16 -4.42 -8.59
CA LEU A 93 5.99 -5.88 -8.47
C LEU A 93 7.34 -6.60 -8.57
N PHE A 94 8.20 -6.18 -9.50
CA PHE A 94 9.55 -6.69 -9.61
C PHE A 94 10.38 -6.44 -8.35
N LEU A 95 10.36 -5.21 -7.81
CA LEU A 95 11.09 -4.89 -6.56
C LEU A 95 10.62 -5.73 -5.38
N ILE A 96 9.32 -5.92 -5.26
CA ILE A 96 8.71 -6.73 -4.22
C ILE A 96 9.15 -8.21 -4.35
N HIS A 97 9.06 -8.77 -5.56
CA HIS A 97 9.53 -10.13 -5.83
C HIS A 97 11.04 -10.31 -5.59
N LEU A 98 11.86 -9.30 -5.91
CA LEU A 98 13.29 -9.32 -5.62
C LEU A 98 13.53 -9.41 -4.11
N VAL A 99 12.88 -8.55 -3.32
CA VAL A 99 13.00 -8.57 -1.86
C VAL A 99 12.48 -9.89 -1.27
N ARG A 100 11.36 -10.40 -1.77
CA ARG A 100 10.83 -11.72 -1.42
C ARG A 100 11.86 -12.82 -1.68
N GLU A 101 12.43 -12.87 -2.88
CA GLU A 101 13.40 -13.89 -3.23
C GLU A 101 14.60 -13.85 -2.29
N VAL A 102 15.10 -12.66 -1.94
CA VAL A 102 16.17 -12.52 -0.94
C VAL A 102 15.78 -13.11 0.42
N PHE A 103 14.55 -12.91 0.89
CA PHE A 103 14.09 -13.49 2.16
C PHE A 103 13.87 -15.01 2.11
N LEU A 104 13.37 -15.53 0.99
CA LEU A 104 13.14 -16.97 0.78
C LEU A 104 14.40 -17.75 0.36
N GLY A 105 15.57 -17.10 0.30
CA GLY A 105 16.86 -17.74 0.03
C GLY A 105 17.34 -17.63 -1.42
N GLY A 106 16.64 -16.95 -2.33
CA GLY A 106 17.19 -16.50 -3.61
C GLY A 106 17.56 -17.61 -4.60
N ASN A 107 17.23 -18.87 -4.31
CA ASN A 107 17.56 -20.01 -5.17
C ASN A 107 17.00 -19.83 -6.59
N LYS A 108 15.81 -19.25 -6.75
CA LYS A 108 15.21 -19.00 -8.06
C LYS A 108 16.02 -17.99 -8.88
N THR A 109 16.53 -16.94 -8.25
CA THR A 109 17.39 -15.95 -8.89
C THR A 109 18.70 -16.58 -9.36
N ILE A 110 19.33 -17.40 -8.52
CA ILE A 110 20.57 -18.10 -8.87
C ILE A 110 20.34 -19.07 -10.03
N VAL A 111 19.26 -19.85 -9.97
CA VAL A 111 18.85 -20.78 -11.03
C VAL A 111 18.58 -20.05 -12.34
N ALA A 112 17.97 -18.86 -12.30
CA ALA A 112 17.69 -18.08 -13.50
C ALA A 112 18.97 -17.68 -14.26
N PHE A 113 20.11 -17.52 -13.56
CA PHE A 113 21.40 -17.17 -14.18
C PHE A 113 22.32 -18.37 -14.43
N THR A 114 22.06 -19.54 -13.85
CA THR A 114 22.94 -20.72 -13.95
C THR A 114 22.21 -21.92 -14.54
N SER A 115 21.43 -22.63 -13.73
CA SER A 115 20.50 -23.72 -14.08
C SER A 115 20.19 -24.54 -12.83
N TRP A 116 19.16 -25.39 -12.88
CA TRP A 116 18.87 -26.34 -11.80
C TRP A 116 19.98 -27.39 -11.61
N ASP A 117 20.63 -27.80 -12.71
CA ASP A 117 21.72 -28.79 -12.66
C ASP A 117 22.92 -28.24 -11.88
N PHE A 118 23.33 -27.00 -12.14
CA PHE A 118 24.43 -26.34 -11.43
C PHE A 118 24.20 -26.20 -9.91
N VAL A 119 22.97 -25.85 -9.50
CA VAL A 119 22.60 -25.71 -8.07
C VAL A 119 22.41 -27.07 -7.38
N SER A 120 22.13 -28.12 -8.16
CA SER A 120 22.05 -29.48 -7.63
C SER A 120 23.42 -30.09 -7.35
N GLU A 121 24.41 -29.78 -8.19
CA GLU A 121 25.79 -30.22 -8.05
C GLU A 121 26.55 -29.42 -6.98
N ASN A 122 26.24 -28.12 -6.83
CA ASN A 122 26.91 -27.23 -5.89
C ASN A 122 26.04 -26.97 -4.65
N SER A 123 26.28 -27.72 -3.58
CA SER A 123 25.55 -27.56 -2.31
C SER A 123 25.68 -26.17 -1.69
N TRP A 124 26.80 -25.47 -1.94
CA TRP A 124 27.04 -24.10 -1.47
C TRP A 124 26.18 -23.04 -2.17
N ALA A 125 25.62 -23.36 -3.35
CA ALA A 125 24.76 -22.45 -4.11
C ALA A 125 23.30 -22.47 -3.61
N ARG A 126 22.95 -23.39 -2.70
CA ARG A 126 21.65 -23.40 -2.02
C ARG A 126 21.72 -22.52 -0.80
N ILE A 127 21.17 -21.33 -0.91
CA ILE A 127 21.06 -20.42 0.22
C ILE A 127 19.74 -20.73 0.93
N PRO A 128 19.77 -21.08 2.24
CA PRO A 128 18.55 -21.34 2.98
C PRO A 128 17.75 -20.05 3.16
N ALA A 129 16.42 -20.18 3.26
CA ALA A 129 15.56 -19.06 3.60
C ALA A 129 16.00 -18.42 4.94
N LEU A 130 15.91 -17.10 5.02
CA LEU A 130 16.33 -16.38 6.22
C LEU A 130 15.37 -16.69 7.38
N PRO A 131 15.88 -17.12 8.55
CA PRO A 131 15.04 -17.33 9.72
C PRO A 131 14.31 -16.04 10.11
N TRP A 132 13.04 -16.17 10.50
CA TRP A 132 12.20 -15.02 10.87
C TRP A 132 12.79 -14.18 12.00
N THR A 133 13.56 -14.80 12.90
CA THR A 133 14.25 -14.13 14.00
C THR A 133 15.28 -13.13 13.50
N VAL A 134 16.06 -13.49 12.48
CA VAL A 134 17.10 -12.63 11.88
C VAL A 134 16.46 -11.45 11.17
N VAL A 135 15.41 -11.71 10.38
CA VAL A 135 14.67 -10.67 9.66
C VAL A 135 14.00 -9.70 10.64
N THR A 136 13.37 -10.23 11.70
CA THR A 136 12.72 -9.44 12.74
C THR A 136 13.71 -8.59 13.51
N ALA A 137 14.85 -9.15 13.93
CA ALA A 137 15.91 -8.42 14.61
C ALA A 137 16.48 -7.30 13.71
N GLY A 138 16.73 -7.59 12.43
CA GLY A 138 17.18 -6.60 11.46
C GLY A 138 16.18 -5.46 11.28
N ALA A 139 14.89 -5.78 11.14
CA ALA A 139 13.82 -4.80 11.01
C ALA A 139 13.65 -3.92 12.26
N ILE A 140 13.81 -4.48 13.47
CA ILE A 140 13.82 -3.73 14.73
C ILE A 140 15.01 -2.78 14.78
N LEU A 141 16.21 -3.24 14.40
CA LEU A 141 17.43 -2.41 14.37
C LEU A 141 17.31 -1.26 13.36
N LEU A 142 16.76 -1.53 12.17
CA LEU A 142 16.49 -0.51 11.16
C LEU A 142 15.43 0.49 11.65
N GLY A 143 14.33 0.01 12.23
CA GLY A 143 13.31 0.86 12.83
C GLY A 143 13.87 1.77 13.93
N TYR A 144 14.79 1.22 14.74
CA TYR A 144 15.49 1.97 15.79
C TYR A 144 16.39 3.06 15.21
N LYS A 145 17.17 2.74 14.17
CA LYS A 145 18.05 3.70 13.50
C LYS A 145 17.28 4.83 12.80
N LEU A 146 16.10 4.55 12.24
CA LEU A 146 15.33 5.53 11.47
C LEU A 146 14.54 6.51 12.34
N LYS A 147 13.82 6.02 13.36
CA LYS A 147 12.88 6.84 14.15
C LYS A 147 12.93 6.52 15.65
N GLY A 148 13.97 5.84 16.10
CA GLY A 148 14.17 5.50 17.51
C GLY A 148 13.22 4.41 18.03
N LYS A 149 13.00 4.42 19.34
CA LYS A 149 12.35 3.33 20.09
C LYS A 149 10.92 3.04 19.64
N GLY A 150 10.12 4.06 19.31
CA GLY A 150 8.72 3.88 18.97
C GLY A 150 8.50 3.05 17.70
N LEU A 151 9.27 3.33 16.64
CA LEU A 151 9.21 2.58 15.39
C LEU A 151 9.76 1.16 15.56
N ALA A 152 10.88 1.02 16.29
CA ALA A 152 11.44 -0.29 16.61
C ALA A 152 10.43 -1.20 17.34
N THR A 153 9.69 -0.67 18.33
CA THR A 153 8.70 -1.45 19.07
C THR A 153 7.48 -1.80 18.21
N MET A 154 7.02 -0.91 17.34
CA MET A 154 5.92 -1.22 16.42
C MET A 154 6.32 -2.31 15.42
N THR A 155 7.46 -2.14 14.76
CA THR A 155 7.97 -3.11 13.78
C THR A 155 8.22 -4.47 14.42
N GLY A 156 8.82 -4.50 15.61
CA GLY A 156 9.03 -5.73 16.36
C GLY A 156 7.73 -6.42 16.75
N ALA A 157 6.77 -5.69 17.31
CA ALA A 157 5.48 -6.25 17.69
C ALA A 157 4.72 -6.84 16.49
N ALA A 158 4.74 -6.16 15.34
CA ALA A 158 4.07 -6.62 14.12
C ALA A 158 4.70 -7.91 13.56
N LEU A 159 6.02 -7.98 13.47
CA LEU A 159 6.71 -9.15 12.92
C LEU A 159 6.69 -10.35 13.88
N ILE A 160 6.84 -10.10 15.19
CA ILE A 160 6.70 -11.14 16.21
C ILE A 160 5.28 -11.70 16.22
N TYR A 161 4.26 -10.85 16.08
CA TYR A 161 2.88 -11.30 15.97
C TYR A 161 2.71 -12.29 14.81
N ILE A 162 3.15 -11.95 13.60
CA ILE A 162 3.06 -12.82 12.42
C ILE A 162 3.79 -14.16 12.66
N ALA A 163 4.98 -14.12 13.25
CA ALA A 163 5.77 -15.31 13.53
C ALA A 163 5.11 -16.24 14.56
N LEU A 164 4.52 -15.68 15.63
CA LEU A 164 3.85 -16.46 16.68
C LEU A 164 2.64 -17.23 16.17
N PHE A 165 1.89 -16.67 15.22
CA PHE A 165 0.74 -17.34 14.59
C PHE A 165 1.13 -18.31 13.45
N GLY A 166 2.43 -18.54 13.24
CA GLY A 166 2.92 -19.42 12.17
C GLY A 166 2.64 -18.91 10.76
N GLN A 167 2.32 -17.62 10.61
CA GLN A 167 1.97 -17.00 9.32
C GLN A 167 3.19 -16.43 8.59
N TRP A 168 4.41 -16.75 9.05
CA TRP A 168 5.64 -16.18 8.50
C TRP A 168 5.83 -16.51 7.02
N GLU A 169 5.82 -17.80 6.68
CA GLU A 169 6.06 -18.27 5.33
C GLU A 169 4.96 -17.84 4.36
N PRO A 170 3.65 -17.96 4.68
CA PRO A 170 2.58 -17.36 3.88
C PRO A 170 2.76 -15.86 3.67
N SER A 171 3.13 -15.11 4.73
CA SER A 171 3.33 -13.66 4.62
C SER A 171 4.47 -13.31 3.66
N MET A 172 5.57 -14.08 3.70
CA MET A 172 6.69 -13.93 2.79
C MET A 172 6.34 -14.33 1.35
N GLU A 173 5.50 -15.35 1.16
CA GLU A 173 4.99 -15.75 -0.16
C GLU A 173 3.91 -14.84 -0.73
N THR A 174 3.35 -13.91 0.06
CA THR A 174 2.38 -12.92 -0.41
C THR A 174 2.95 -11.52 -0.59
N LEU A 175 4.19 -11.28 -0.16
CA LEU A 175 4.95 -10.06 -0.43
C LEU A 175 5.22 -9.96 -1.92
#